data_AF-A0AB34X0N1-F1
#
_entry.id   AF-A0AB34X0N1-F1
#
_cell.length_a   1.000
_cell.length_b   1.000
_cell.length_c   1.000
_cell.angle_alpha   90.00
_cell.angle_beta   90.00
_cell.angle_gamma   90.00
#
_symmetry.space_group_name_H-M   'P 1'
#
loop_
_entity.id
_entity.type
_entity.pdbx_description
1 polymer ?
#
loop_
_entity_poly.entity_id
_entity_poly.type
_entity_poly.pdbx_seq_one_letter_code
_entity_poly.pdbx_strand_id
1 'polypeptide(L)' 'MDTIDQLSIKIPATPGALGGWLRQAREQKGITQQDLAMALGVSRQAIARVEKGSPDVRLSTALAAARYFA' A
#
# COMPACT_ATOMS: atom_id res chain seq x y z
N MET A 1 1.51 -19.42 17.89
CA MET A 1 2.42 -18.44 17.26
C MET A 1 1.52 -17.60 16.39
N ASP A 2 0.79 -16.73 17.07
CA ASP A 2 -0.56 -16.39 16.65
C ASP A 2 -0.51 -15.20 15.73
N THR A 3 -1.03 -15.41 14.53
CA THR A 3 -1.07 -14.51 13.37
C THR A 3 -1.86 -13.22 13.59
N ILE A 4 -2.28 -12.93 14.82
CA ILE A 4 -3.26 -11.88 15.15
C ILE A 4 -2.62 -10.70 15.93
N ASP A 5 -1.39 -10.84 16.45
CA ASP A 5 -0.67 -9.75 17.15
C ASP A 5 -0.19 -8.61 16.20
N GLN A 6 -0.22 -8.80 14.88
CA GLN A 6 0.40 -7.87 13.92
C GLN A 6 -0.43 -6.63 13.56
N LEU A 7 -1.69 -6.54 14.02
CA LEU A 7 -2.58 -5.39 13.77
C LEU A 7 -2.72 -4.48 14.98
N SER A 8 -1.72 -4.40 15.85
CA SER A 8 -1.59 -3.26 16.76
C SER A 8 -1.39 -2.01 15.90
N ILE A 9 -2.50 -1.30 15.61
CA ILE A 9 -2.60 -0.12 14.74
C ILE A 9 -1.65 0.95 15.25
N LYS A 10 -0.37 0.85 14.87
CA LYS A 10 0.55 1.97 14.81
C LYS A 10 0.20 2.68 13.52
N ILE A 11 -0.58 3.75 13.63
CA ILE A 11 -0.79 4.69 12.52
C ILE A 11 0.60 4.90 11.88
N PRO A 12 0.78 4.61 10.57
CA PRO A 12 2.09 4.71 9.96
C PRO A 12 2.58 6.15 10.11
N ALA A 13 3.65 6.32 10.89
CA ALA A 13 4.14 7.65 11.28
C ALA A 13 4.81 8.41 10.12
N THR A 14 5.05 7.74 8.99
CA THR A 14 5.65 8.33 7.79
C THR A 14 5.04 7.78 6.51
N PRO A 15 5.08 8.53 5.39
CA PRO A 15 4.68 8.02 4.08
C PRO A 15 5.44 6.75 3.66
N GLY A 16 6.73 6.63 4.02
CA GLY A 16 7.53 5.45 3.75
C GLY A 16 7.05 4.21 4.52
N ALA A 17 6.66 4.37 5.78
CA ALA A 17 6.09 3.27 6.56
C ALA A 17 4.75 2.79 5.98
N LEU A 18 3.88 3.73 5.57
CA LEU A 18 2.64 3.40 4.86
C LEU A 18 2.93 2.66 3.55
N GLY A 19 3.85 3.18 2.73
CA GLY A 19 4.23 2.57 1.45
C GLY A 19 4.79 1.15 1.61
N GLY A 20 5.64 0.93 2.61
CA GLY A 20 6.18 -0.38 2.94
C GLY A 20 5.10 -1.37 3.39
N TRP A 21 4.13 -0.93 4.20
CA TRP A 21 2.99 -1.76 4.58
C TRP A 21 2.13 -2.14 3.37
N LEU A 22 1.81 -1.19 2.49
CA LEU A 22 1.04 -1.45 1.26
C LEU A 22 1.76 -2.44 0.34
N ARG A 23 3.09 -2.31 0.21
CA ARG A 23 3.90 -3.24 -0.56
C ARG A 23 3.83 -4.66 0.01
N GLN A 24 3.98 -4.81 1.32
CA GLN A 24 3.88 -6.12 1.97
C GLN A 24 2.49 -6.74 1.78
N ALA A 25 1.42 -5.98 1.97
CA ALA A 25 0.06 -6.46 1.75
C ALA A 25 -0.16 -6.89 0.29
N ARG A 26 0.38 -6.14 -0.68
CA ARG A 26 0.35 -6.52 -2.09
C ARG A 26 1.08 -7.83 -2.36
N GLU A 27 2.29 -7.98 -1.82
CA GLU A 27 3.13 -9.18 -1.99
C GLU A 27 2.49 -10.41 -1.32
N GLN A 28 1.89 -10.26 -0.14
CA GLN A 28 1.13 -11.33 0.55
C GLN A 28 -0.08 -11.79 -0.26
N LYS A 29 -0.73 -10.89 -1.01
CA LYS A 29 -1.83 -11.22 -1.93
C LYS A 29 -1.35 -11.83 -3.25
N GLY A 30 -0.04 -11.87 -3.51
CA GLY A 30 0.53 -12.49 -4.71
C GLY A 30 0.31 -11.71 -6.01
N ILE A 31 -0.02 -10.42 -5.94
CA ILE A 31 -0.31 -9.60 -7.13
C ILE A 31 0.84 -8.63 -7.44
N THR A 32 1.00 -8.26 -8.71
CA THR A 32 2.01 -7.29 -9.14
C THR A 32 1.55 -5.84 -8.90
N GLN A 33 2.47 -4.88 -8.97
CA GLN A 33 2.13 -3.46 -8.97
C GLN A 33 1.19 -3.08 -10.12
N GLN A 34 1.32 -3.76 -11.27
CA GLN A 34 0.46 -3.54 -12.43
C GLN A 34 -0.97 -4.01 -12.16
N ASP A 35 -1.14 -5.16 -11.51
CA ASP A 35 -2.45 -5.69 -11.15
C ASP A 35 -3.18 -4.77 -10.17
N LEU A 36 -2.47 -4.27 -9.15
CA LEU A 36 -3.03 -3.30 -8.22
C LEU A 36 -3.39 -1.98 -8.93
N ALA A 37 -2.53 -1.52 -9.84
CA ALA A 37 -2.80 -0.31 -10.61
C ALA A 37 -4.06 -0.44 -11.47
N MET A 38 -4.25 -1.59 -12.14
CA MET A 38 -5.46 -1.88 -12.91
C MET A 38 -6.69 -1.93 -12.02
N ALA A 39 -6.61 -2.59 -10.86
CA ALA A 39 -7.72 -2.66 -9.90
C ALA A 39 -8.14 -1.28 -9.37
N LEU A 40 -7.20 -0.34 -9.25
CA LEU A 40 -7.44 1.01 -8.73
C LEU A 40 -7.65 2.07 -9.82
N GLY A 41 -7.57 1.71 -11.10
CA GLY A 41 -7.71 2.65 -12.22
C GLY A 41 -6.62 3.74 -12.24
N VAL A 42 -5.39 3.40 -11.85
CA VAL A 42 -4.23 4.31 -11.85
C VAL A 42 -3.06 3.74 -12.64
N SER A 43 -1.99 4.52 -12.83
CA SER A 43 -0.78 4.03 -13.46
C SER A 43 0.05 3.16 -12.51
N ARG A 44 0.79 2.18 -13.05
CA ARG A 44 1.78 1.40 -12.27
C ARG A 44 2.80 2.29 -11.57
N GLN A 45 3.23 3.37 -12.22
CA GLN A 45 4.16 4.35 -11.64
C GLN A 45 3.56 5.03 -10.41
N ALA A 46 2.25 5.31 -10.40
CA ALA A 46 1.57 5.84 -9.22
C ALA A 46 1.65 4.85 -8.05
N ILE A 47 1.42 3.55 -8.28
CA ILE A 47 1.59 2.50 -7.27
C ILE A 47 3.04 2.42 -6.77
N ALA A 48 4.02 2.42 -7.68
CA ALA A 48 5.42 2.38 -7.31
C ALA A 48 5.85 3.57 -6.43
N ARG A 49 5.37 4.79 -6.74
CA ARG A 49 5.63 5.97 -5.90
C ARG A 49 4.96 5.88 -4.53
N VAL A 50 3.74 5.33 -4.47
CA VAL A 50 3.01 5.09 -3.21
C VAL A 50 3.77 4.09 -2.34
N GLU A 51 4.19 2.96 -2.90
CA GLU A 51 4.98 1.94 -2.16
C GLU A 51 6.34 2.47 -1.70
N LYS A 52 6.92 3.43 -2.43
CA LYS A 52 8.13 4.15 -2.01
C LYS A 52 7.87 5.20 -0.92
N GLY A 53 6.62 5.61 -0.70
CA GLY A 53 6.26 6.71 0.20
C GLY A 53 6.70 8.08 -0.34
N SER A 54 6.61 8.30 -1.66
CA SER A 54 7.04 9.56 -2.26
C SER A 54 6.13 10.72 -1.78
N PRO A 55 6.68 11.91 -1.48
CA PRO A 55 5.92 13.01 -0.86
C PRO A 55 4.86 13.65 -1.79
N ASP A 56 4.96 13.40 -3.10
CA ASP A 56 4.13 13.97 -4.17
C ASP A 56 3.11 12.96 -4.72
N VAL A 57 2.83 11.88 -3.99
CA VAL A 57 1.74 10.95 -4.32
C VAL A 57 0.40 11.57 -3.97
N ARG A 58 -0.62 11.26 -4.78
CA ARG A 58 -1.98 11.64 -4.45
C ARG A 58 -2.43 10.85 -3.22
N LEU A 59 -2.84 11.55 -2.17
CA LEU A 59 -3.37 10.94 -0.95
C LEU A 59 -4.52 9.96 -1.26
N SER A 60 -5.37 10.31 -2.24
CA SER A 60 -6.47 9.45 -2.69
C SER A 60 -6.00 8.10 -3.22
N THR A 61 -4.88 8.04 -3.94
CA THR A 61 -4.31 6.77 -4.44
C THR A 61 -3.79 5.92 -3.29
N ALA A 62 -3.09 6.53 -2.34
CA ALA A 62 -2.59 5.82 -1.16
C ALA A 62 -3.72 5.27 -0.29
N LEU A 63 -4.78 6.06 -0.08
CA LEU A 63 -5.96 5.65 0.68
C LEU A 63 -6.75 4.55 -0.03
N ALA A 64 -6.90 4.64 -1.37
CA ALA A 64 -7.55 3.60 -2.15
C ALA A 64 -6.79 2.27 -2.07
N ALA A 65 -5.46 2.30 -2.14
CA ALA A 65 -4.62 1.13 -1.94
C ALA A 65 -4.75 0.56 -0.52
N ALA A 66 -4.78 1.41 0.51
CA ALA A 66 -4.98 0.97 1.88
C ALA A 66 -6.33 0.26 2.05
N ARG A 67 -7.40 0.84 1.50
CA ARG A 67 -8.74 0.23 1.52
C ARG A 67 -8.83 -1.07 0.74
N TYR A 68 -8.01 -1.27 -0.29
CA TYR A 68 -7.99 -2.51 -1.07
C TYR A 68 -7.43 -3.70 -0.28
N PHE A 69 -6.62 -3.44 0.76
CA PHE A 69 -5.99 -4.45 1.60
C PHE A 69 -6.52 -4.50 3.03
N ALA A 70 -7.39 -3.57 3.42
CA ALA A 70 -8.16 -3.62 4.67
C ALA A 70 -9.31 -4.64 4.54
#